data_AF-A0A3L7TGR6-F1
#
_entry.id   AF-A0A3L7TGR6-F1
#
_cell.length_a   1.000
_cell.length_b   1.000
_cell.length_c   1.000
_cell.angle_alpha   90.00
_cell.angle_beta   90.00
_cell.angle_gamma   90.00
#
_symmetry.space_group_name_H-M   'P 1'
#
loop_
_entity.id
_entity.type
_entity.pdbx_description
1 polymer ?
#
loop_
_entity_poly.entity_id
_entity_poly.type
_entity_poly.pdbx_seq_one_letter_code
_entity_poly.pdbx_strand_id
1 'polypeptide(L)' 'MAEKHHLIVEIRELNPSASHDWLSAFSASELLEYLEHLHTSFEPATAARWVRRSDAPAFSMRECA' A
#
# COMPACT_ATOMS: atom_id res chain seq x y z
N MET A 1 11.60 -20.86 14.74
CA MET A 1 12.70 -20.48 13.82
C MET A 1 12.28 -20.58 12.35
N ALA A 2 11.66 -21.69 11.91
CA ALA A 2 11.23 -21.85 10.51
C ALA A 2 10.15 -20.84 10.08
N GLU A 3 9.20 -20.54 10.97
CA GLU A 3 8.07 -19.63 10.71
C GLU A 3 8.53 -18.19 10.40
N LYS A 4 9.48 -17.67 11.19
CA LYS A 4 10.07 -16.36 10.95
C LYS A 4 10.78 -16.27 9.59
N HIS A 5 11.56 -17.30 9.23
CA HIS A 5 12.25 -17.32 7.95
C HIS A 5 11.27 -17.38 6.78
N HIS A 6 10.16 -18.11 6.92
CA HIS A 6 9.09 -18.16 5.92
C HIS A 6 8.45 -16.78 5.70
N LEU A 7 8.10 -16.07 6.79
CA LEU A 7 7.55 -14.71 6.71
C LEU A 7 8.51 -13.74 6.03
N ILE A 8 9.81 -13.79 6.33
CA ILE A 8 10.82 -12.93 5.71
C ILE A 8 10.90 -13.16 4.19
N VAL A 9 10.83 -14.43 3.75
CA VAL A 9 10.83 -14.75 2.31
C VAL A 9 9.59 -14.17 1.65
N GLU A 10 8.41 -14.39 2.23
CA GLU A 10 7.14 -13.93 1.68
C GLU A 10 7.07 -12.39 1.58
N ILE A 11 7.51 -11.70 2.64
CA ILE A 11 7.61 -10.23 2.66
C ILE A 11 8.56 -9.72 1.56
N ARG A 12 9.66 -10.43 1.28
CA ARG A 12 10.61 -10.04 0.23
C ARG A 12 10.10 -10.30 -1.19
N GLU A 13 9.26 -11.31 -1.39
CA GLU A 13 8.58 -11.53 -2.66
C GLU A 13 7.60 -10.39 -2.98
N LEU A 14 6.89 -9.87 -1.96
CA LEU A 14 5.98 -8.72 -2.10
C LEU A 14 6.72 -7.37 -2.15
N ASN A 15 7.76 -7.21 -1.32
CA ASN A 15 8.56 -5.99 -1.23
C ASN A 15 10.06 -6.32 -1.39
N PRO A 16 10.56 -6.41 -2.65
CA PRO A 16 11.96 -6.75 -2.91
C PRO A 16 12.95 -5.68 -2.42
N SER A 17 12.48 -4.48 -2.05
CA SER A 17 13.31 -3.44 -1.46
C SER A 17 13.61 -3.66 0.04
N ALA A 18 12.85 -4.52 0.71
CA ALA A 18 13.05 -4.84 2.12
C ALA A 18 14.31 -5.70 2.32
N SER A 19 15.25 -5.20 3.12
CA SER A 19 16.50 -5.91 3.43
C SER A 19 16.28 -7.06 4.41
N HIS A 20 16.91 -8.20 4.17
CA HIS A 20 16.81 -9.38 5.03
C HIS A 20 17.30 -9.11 6.47
N ASP A 21 18.44 -8.41 6.63
CA ASP A 21 18.97 -8.03 7.95
C ASP A 21 18.00 -7.14 8.74
N TRP A 22 17.29 -6.25 8.05
CA TRP A 22 16.30 -5.40 8.67
C TRP A 22 15.09 -6.22 9.15
N LEU A 23 14.55 -7.10 8.31
CA LEU A 23 13.44 -7.99 8.67
C LEU A 23 13.83 -9.00 9.78
N SER A 24 15.10 -9.37 9.84
CA SER A 24 15.62 -10.29 10.86
C SER A 24 15.64 -9.69 12.27
N ALA A 25 15.52 -8.36 12.42
CA ALA A 25 15.44 -7.70 13.72
C ALA A 25 14.07 -7.88 14.42
N PHE A 26 13.01 -8.16 13.66
CA PHE A 26 11.64 -8.23 14.16
C PHE A 26 11.24 -9.61 14.68
N SER A 27 10.24 -9.65 15.55
CA SER A 27 9.59 -10.89 15.97
C SER A 27 8.71 -11.48 14.85
N ALA A 28 8.30 -12.74 14.98
CA ALA A 28 7.41 -13.37 14.00
C ALA A 28 6.03 -12.68 13.94
N SER A 29 5.51 -12.20 15.09
CA SER A 29 4.23 -11.50 15.16
C SER A 29 4.27 -10.16 14.42
N GLU A 30 5.33 -9.36 14.62
CA GLU A 30 5.51 -8.09 13.91
C GLU A 30 5.67 -8.28 12.40
N LEU A 31 6.35 -9.34 11.97
CA LEU A 31 6.46 -9.68 10.54
C LEU A 31 5.11 -10.08 9.94
N LEU A 32 4.27 -10.78 10.70
CA LEU A 32 2.93 -11.15 10.28
C LEU A 32 2.03 -9.92 10.11
N GLU A 33 2.04 -8.99 11.07
CA GLU A 33 1.33 -7.71 10.95
C GLU A 33 1.82 -6.89 9.74
N TYR A 34 3.13 -6.86 9.50
CA TYR A 34 3.71 -6.17 8.35
C TYR A 34 3.29 -6.80 7.02
N LEU A 35 3.24 -8.13 6.95
CA LEU A 35 2.77 -8.88 5.79
C LEU A 35 1.30 -8.58 5.49
N GLU A 36 0.42 -8.60 6.50
CA GLU A 36 -0.98 -8.21 6.35
C GLU A 36 -1.12 -6.76 5.82
N HIS A 37 -0.33 -5.84 6.35
CA HIS A 37 -0.32 -4.45 5.90
C HIS A 37 0.11 -4.31 4.43
N LEU A 38 1.11 -5.09 3.99
CA LEU A 38 1.54 -5.12 2.59
C LEU A 38 0.41 -5.59 1.67
N HIS A 39 -0.34 -6.62 2.07
CA HIS A 39 -1.49 -7.10 1.30
C HIS A 39 -2.57 -6.03 1.14
N THR A 40 -2.93 -5.31 2.21
CA THR A 40 -3.91 -4.21 2.14
C THR A 40 -3.40 -3.04 1.30
N SER A 41 -2.10 -2.72 1.36
CA SER A 41 -1.51 -1.59 0.66
C SER A 41 -1.32 -1.85 -0.84
N PHE A 42 -1.18 -3.11 -1.25
CA PHE A 42 -1.10 -3.50 -2.66
C PHE A 42 -2.44 -3.53 -3.37
N GLU A 43 -3.56 -3.53 -2.65
CA GLU A 43 -4.85 -3.31 -3.28
C GLU A 43 -4.84 -1.89 -3.88
N PRO A 44 -5.03 -1.73 -5.20
CA PRO A 44 -5.21 -0.40 -5.75
C PRO A 44 -6.37 0.24 -4.99
N ALA A 45 -6.22 1.52 -4.65
CA ALA A 45 -7.28 2.30 -4.01
C ALA A 45 -8.45 2.51 -5.00
N THR A 46 -9.07 1.42 -5.45
CA THR A 46 -10.15 1.36 -6.43
C THR A 46 -11.43 1.99 -5.87
N ALA A 47 -11.49 2.16 -4.55
CA ALA A 47 -12.54 2.90 -3.85
C ALA A 47 -12.20 4.38 -3.61
N ALA A 48 -10.93 4.77 -3.68
CA ALA A 48 -10.53 6.17 -3.50
C ALA A 48 -10.66 6.90 -4.83
N ARG A 49 -11.88 7.34 -5.17
CA ARG A 49 -12.11 8.26 -6.28
C ARG A 49 -11.31 9.53 -6.02
N TRP A 50 -10.27 9.76 -6.81
CA TRP A 50 -9.53 11.01 -6.78
C TRP A 50 -10.45 12.16 -7.22
N VAL A 51 -11.10 12.82 -6.26
CA VAL A 51 -11.87 14.03 -6.53
C VAL A 51 -10.89 15.20 -6.51
N ARG A 52 -10.61 15.77 -7.69
CA ARG A 52 -9.86 17.02 -7.74
C ARG A 52 -10.73 18.12 -7.14
N ARG A 53 -10.18 18.87 -6.19
CA ARG A 53 -10.85 20.01 -5.52
C ARG A 53 -11.31 21.11 -6.49
N SER A 54 -10.80 21.11 -7.72
CA SER A 54 -11.13 22.09 -8.77
C SER A 54 -11.79 21.45 -9.97
N ASP A 55 -12.65 20.44 -9.78
CA ASP A 55 -13.59 19.98 -10.81
C ASP A 55 -14.67 21.05 -11.05
N ALA A 56 -14.22 22.26 -11.39
CA ALA A 56 -15.04 23.29 -11.99
C ALA A 56 -15.09 22.97 -13.49
N PRO A 57 -16.28 22.94 -14.11
CA PRO A 57 -16.39 22.72 -15.54
C PRO A 57 -15.57 23.77 -16.29
N ALA A 58 -14.75 23.34 -17.26
CA ALA A 58 -13.82 24.20 -17.99
C ALA A 58 -14.52 25.37 -18.72
N PHE A 59 -15.84 25.27 -18.96
CA PHE A 59 -16.64 26.32 -19.56
C PHE A 59 -17.96 26.45 -18.81
N SER A 60 -18.22 27.65 -18.28
CA SER A 60 -19.56 28.06 -17.85
C SER A 60 -20.16 28.91 -18.97
N MET A 61 -21.22 28.42 -19.60
CA MET A 61 -21.97 29.19 -20.59
C MET A 61 -22.72 30.30 -19.84
N ARG A 62 -22.41 31.56 -20.14
CA ARG A 62 -23.09 32.70 -19.55
C ARG A 62 -24.35 32.96 -20.37
N GLU A 63 -25.51 32.79 -19.76
CA GLU A 63 -26.78 33.16 -20.37
C GLU A 63 -26.87 34.70 -20.40
N CYS A 64 -26.94 35.29 -21.59
CA CYS A 64 -27.21 36.73 -21.73
C CYS A 64 -28.70 36.96 -21.43
N ALA A 65 -28.97 37.81 -20.44
CA ALA A 65 -30.28 38.40 -20.19
C ALA A 65 -30.50 39.65 -21.05
#